data_AF-F5LB56-F1
#
_entry.id   AF-F5LB56-F1
#
_cell.length_a   1.000
_cell.length_b   1.000
_cell.length_c   1.000
_cell.angle_alpha   90.00
_cell.angle_beta   90.00
_cell.angle_gamma   90.00
#
_symmetry.space_group_name_H-M   'P 1'
#
loop_
_entity.id
_entity.type
_entity.pdbx_description
1 polymer ?
#
loop_
_entity_poly.entity_id
_entity_poly.type
_entity_poly.pdbx_seq_one_letter_code
_entity_poly.pdbx_strand_id
1 'polypeptide(L)'
;EGRQAFSVRMALGALIIKERLGTSDRETVEQIKENPYLQYFIGLTEFKQEEPFHHTMMTHFRKRLGPDIINQINEWLVTEEVNQMTPDRDEITNDEDEHPSDDDENQTGSQPTAGQPSKQQPHSTPTHRGKLILDATCVPADIAYPTDLDLLNKSREKLEHMIDVMHQPLRGIQPKPRTYRKKARQAYLQVAKQRKVSKKKLRKAIKAQLQYIHRNLKHIEELAQQSGLHLLSTRQYRELLVIQEVYRQQKEMYDKRSNRIEDRIVSIEQPHVRPIVRGKAKAPVEF
;
A
#
# COMPACT_ATOMS: atom_id res chain seq x y z
N GLU A 1 29.46 -41.11 -3.30
CA GLU A 1 28.29 -40.84 -4.15
C GLU A 1 27.98 -39.35 -4.09
N GLY A 2 27.76 -38.69 -5.23
CA GLY A 2 27.49 -37.25 -5.29
C GLY A 2 26.07 -36.92 -4.82
N ARG A 3 25.83 -35.72 -4.28
CA ARG A 3 24.48 -35.26 -3.92
C ARG A 3 23.60 -35.22 -5.16
N GLN A 4 22.43 -35.85 -5.08
CA GLN A 4 21.41 -35.84 -6.13
C GLN A 4 20.99 -34.40 -6.43
N ALA A 5 21.07 -33.99 -7.70
CA ALA A 5 20.66 -32.66 -8.14
C ALA A 5 19.15 -32.61 -8.34
N PHE A 6 18.46 -31.75 -7.60
CA PHE A 6 17.02 -31.52 -7.77
C PHE A 6 16.73 -30.59 -8.95
N SER A 7 15.60 -30.83 -9.62
CA SER A 7 15.16 -30.04 -10.79
C SER A 7 14.83 -28.60 -10.38
N VAL A 8 14.93 -27.67 -11.34
CA VAL A 8 14.59 -26.26 -11.13
C VAL A 8 13.10 -26.11 -10.76
N ARG A 9 12.22 -26.88 -11.42
CA ARG A 9 10.78 -26.92 -11.15
C ARG A 9 10.48 -27.32 -9.71
N MET A 10 11.20 -28.32 -9.18
CA MET A 10 11.01 -28.75 -7.79
C MET A 10 11.48 -27.68 -6.80
N ALA A 11 12.64 -27.09 -7.05
CA ALA A 11 13.19 -26.03 -6.20
C ALA A 11 12.28 -24.79 -6.17
N LEU A 12 11.87 -24.29 -7.34
CA LEU A 12 11.01 -23.12 -7.47
C LEU A 12 9.60 -23.40 -6.93
N GLY A 13 9.01 -24.54 -7.31
CA GLY A 13 7.67 -24.93 -6.88
C GLY A 13 7.56 -25.03 -5.35
N ALA A 14 8.57 -25.62 -4.70
CA ALA A 14 8.57 -25.72 -3.24
C ALA A 14 8.70 -24.35 -2.54
N LEU A 15 9.45 -23.40 -3.12
CA LEU A 15 9.52 -22.02 -2.58
C LEU A 15 8.19 -21.28 -2.76
N ILE A 16 7.51 -21.46 -3.89
CA ILE A 16 6.18 -20.87 -4.14
C ILE A 16 5.16 -21.42 -3.14
N ILE A 17 5.15 -22.74 -2.91
CA ILE A 17 4.23 -23.38 -1.95
C ILE A 17 4.47 -22.82 -0.55
N LYS A 18 5.74 -22.70 -0.13
CA LYS A 18 6.09 -22.12 1.16
C LYS A 18 5.55 -20.69 1.31
N GLU A 19 5.79 -19.84 0.30
CA GLU A 19 5.36 -18.43 0.34
C GLU A 19 3.83 -18.29 0.35
N ARG A 20 3.13 -19.15 -0.41
CA ARG A 20 1.67 -19.16 -0.49
C ARG A 20 1.00 -19.65 0.80
N LEU A 21 1.57 -20.64 1.46
CA LEU A 21 1.01 -21.24 2.68
C LEU A 21 1.53 -20.59 3.97
N GLY A 22 2.64 -19.86 3.92
CA GLY A 22 3.24 -19.21 5.10
C GLY A 22 3.80 -20.17 6.14
N THR A 23 4.15 -21.41 5.74
CA THR A 23 4.57 -22.49 6.65
C THR A 23 6.09 -22.55 6.86
N SER A 24 6.52 -23.30 7.88
CA SER A 24 7.95 -23.54 8.11
C SER A 24 8.56 -24.47 7.06
N ASP A 25 9.89 -24.44 6.85
CA ASP A 25 10.57 -25.29 5.85
C ASP A 25 10.26 -26.80 6.02
N ARG A 26 10.07 -27.25 7.27
CA ARG A 26 9.73 -28.64 7.59
C ARG A 26 8.27 -28.93 7.26
N GLU A 27 7.38 -28.05 7.71
CA GLU A 27 5.94 -28.15 7.47
C GLU A 27 5.60 -28.06 5.98
N THR A 28 6.30 -27.25 5.20
CA THR A 28 6.15 -27.23 3.73
C THR A 28 6.44 -28.59 3.11
N VAL A 29 7.48 -29.30 3.57
CA VAL A 29 7.80 -30.65 3.06
C VAL A 29 6.72 -31.65 3.45
N GLU A 30 6.23 -31.58 4.69
CA GLU A 30 5.12 -32.42 5.17
C GLU A 30 3.83 -32.17 4.35
N GLN A 31 3.49 -30.92 4.07
CA GLN A 31 2.35 -30.55 3.22
C GLN A 31 2.48 -31.08 1.79
N ILE A 32 3.68 -31.00 1.20
CA ILE A 32 3.95 -31.56 -0.13
C ILE A 32 3.82 -33.08 -0.11
N LYS A 33 4.30 -33.75 0.93
CA LYS A 33 4.16 -35.21 1.08
C LYS A 33 2.70 -35.65 1.15
N GLU A 34 1.84 -34.90 1.84
CA GLU A 34 0.44 -35.28 2.04
C GLU A 34 -0.47 -34.97 0.83
N ASN A 35 -0.07 -34.04 -0.04
CA ASN A 35 -0.94 -33.53 -1.11
C ASN A 35 -0.46 -33.93 -2.52
N PRO A 36 -1.21 -34.80 -3.24
CA PRO A 36 -0.87 -35.21 -4.62
C PRO A 36 -0.73 -34.04 -5.62
N TYR A 37 -1.53 -32.98 -5.46
CA TYR A 37 -1.48 -31.82 -6.35
C TYR A 37 -0.19 -31.01 -6.15
N LEU A 38 0.28 -30.90 -4.91
CA LEU A 38 1.54 -30.21 -4.62
C LEU A 38 2.72 -31.01 -5.17
N GLN A 39 2.68 -32.34 -5.10
CA GLN A 39 3.68 -33.21 -5.72
C GLN A 39 3.73 -33.05 -7.24
N TYR A 40 2.56 -33.01 -7.90
CA TYR A 40 2.49 -32.76 -9.33
C TYR A 40 3.01 -31.36 -9.70
N PHE A 41 2.68 -30.35 -8.89
CA PHE A 41 3.15 -28.98 -9.10
C PHE A 41 4.68 -28.88 -9.11
N ILE A 42 5.35 -29.52 -8.12
CA ILE A 42 6.82 -29.57 -8.04
C ILE A 42 7.46 -30.50 -9.08
N GLY A 43 6.67 -31.18 -9.90
CA GLY A 43 7.13 -31.96 -11.05
C GLY A 43 7.30 -33.46 -10.79
N LEU A 44 6.66 -34.02 -9.76
CA LEU A 44 6.56 -35.47 -9.58
C LEU A 44 5.45 -36.02 -10.50
N THR A 45 5.73 -37.09 -11.23
CA THR A 45 4.78 -37.74 -12.14
C THR A 45 3.83 -38.69 -11.42
N GLU A 46 4.22 -39.16 -10.25
CA GLU A 46 3.48 -40.12 -9.44
C GLU A 46 3.46 -39.66 -7.98
N PHE A 47 2.36 -39.94 -7.30
CA PHE A 47 2.23 -39.66 -5.88
C PHE A 47 3.10 -40.62 -5.06
N LYS A 48 3.93 -40.06 -4.17
CA LYS A 48 4.77 -40.80 -3.24
C LYS A 48 4.49 -40.35 -1.81
N GLN A 49 4.36 -41.29 -0.88
CA GLN A 49 4.15 -40.99 0.55
C GLN A 49 5.48 -40.72 1.30
N GLU A 50 6.58 -40.61 0.57
CA GLU A 50 7.90 -40.28 1.10
C GLU A 50 8.15 -38.77 0.95
N GLU A 51 9.07 -38.25 1.77
CA GLU A 51 9.47 -36.85 1.65
C GLU A 51 10.21 -36.64 0.31
N PRO A 52 9.78 -35.70 -0.54
CA PRO A 52 10.41 -35.48 -1.84
C PRO A 52 11.87 -35.01 -1.74
N PHE A 53 12.21 -34.33 -0.64
CA PHE A 53 13.56 -33.91 -0.29
C PHE A 53 13.61 -33.57 1.20
N HIS A 54 14.81 -33.60 1.78
CA HIS A 54 15.02 -33.18 3.17
C HIS A 54 14.84 -31.66 3.32
N HIS A 55 14.16 -31.20 4.39
CA HIS A 55 13.85 -29.78 4.62
C HIS A 55 15.05 -28.82 4.51
N THR A 56 16.27 -29.28 4.84
CA THR A 56 17.51 -28.49 4.66
C THR A 56 17.74 -28.03 3.22
N MET A 57 17.19 -28.75 2.23
CA MET A 57 17.27 -28.36 0.81
C MET A 57 16.55 -27.05 0.51
N MET A 58 15.57 -26.63 1.31
CA MET A 58 14.94 -25.30 1.21
C MET A 58 15.96 -24.16 1.28
N THR A 59 16.97 -24.30 2.13
CA THR A 59 18.04 -23.29 2.24
C THR A 59 18.94 -23.30 1.01
N HIS A 60 19.19 -24.47 0.42
CA HIS A 60 19.95 -24.59 -0.81
C HIS A 60 19.18 -24.04 -2.03
N PHE A 61 17.86 -24.26 -2.09
CA PHE A 61 17.03 -23.72 -3.17
C PHE A 61 16.96 -22.20 -3.11
N ARG A 62 16.83 -21.59 -1.91
CA ARG A 62 16.89 -20.12 -1.74
C ARG A 62 18.23 -19.52 -2.16
N LYS A 63 19.34 -20.20 -1.87
CA LYS A 63 20.69 -19.76 -2.31
C LYS A 63 20.88 -19.92 -3.82
N ARG A 64 20.30 -20.97 -4.40
CA ARG A 64 20.37 -21.27 -5.84
C ARG A 64 19.47 -20.35 -6.67
N LEU A 65 18.30 -19.98 -6.15
CA LEU A 65 17.30 -19.11 -6.76
C LEU A 65 17.27 -17.77 -6.01
N GLY A 66 18.40 -17.07 -6.05
CA GLY A 66 18.58 -15.80 -5.36
C GLY A 66 17.70 -14.68 -5.95
N PRO A 67 17.70 -13.50 -5.29
CA PRO A 67 16.92 -12.34 -5.71
C PRO A 67 17.18 -11.91 -7.15
N ASP A 68 18.42 -12.07 -7.63
CA ASP A 68 18.81 -11.70 -9.00
C ASP A 68 18.10 -12.56 -10.06
N ILE A 69 17.95 -13.86 -9.79
CA ILE A 69 17.28 -14.80 -10.70
C ILE A 69 15.77 -14.56 -10.69
N ILE A 70 15.19 -14.27 -9.53
CA ILE A 70 13.77 -13.96 -9.40
C ILE A 70 13.44 -12.65 -10.15
N ASN A 71 14.30 -11.65 -10.05
CA ASN A 71 14.14 -10.40 -10.79
C ASN A 71 14.24 -10.60 -12.30
N GLN A 72 15.19 -11.41 -12.78
CA GLN A 72 15.30 -11.78 -14.19
C GLN A 72 14.06 -12.51 -14.71
N ILE A 73 13.48 -13.43 -13.91
CA ILE A 73 12.24 -14.13 -14.26
C ILE A 73 11.08 -13.14 -14.38
N ASN A 74 10.97 -12.18 -13.46
CA ASN A 74 9.93 -11.14 -13.51
C ASN A 74 10.11 -10.24 -14.75
N GLU A 75 11.34 -9.84 -15.09
CA GLU A 75 11.63 -9.06 -16.31
C GLU A 75 11.27 -9.83 -17.58
N TRP A 76 11.57 -11.12 -17.63
CA TRP A 76 11.20 -11.98 -18.76
C TRP A 76 9.68 -12.12 -18.90
N LEU A 77 8.96 -12.37 -17.79
CA LEU A 77 7.50 -12.50 -17.81
C LEU A 77 6.83 -11.21 -18.33
N VAL A 78 7.28 -10.04 -17.86
CA VAL A 78 6.79 -8.74 -18.35
C VAL A 78 7.09 -8.56 -19.84
N THR A 79 8.28 -8.94 -20.29
CA THR A 79 8.68 -8.83 -21.71
C THR A 79 7.86 -9.78 -22.59
N GLU A 80 7.55 -10.98 -22.10
CA GLU A 80 6.74 -11.97 -22.81
C GLU A 80 5.27 -11.55 -22.92
N GLU A 81 4.69 -10.96 -21.87
CA GLU A 81 3.34 -10.37 -21.93
C GLU A 81 3.27 -9.21 -22.93
N VAL A 82 4.27 -8.33 -22.94
CA VAL A 82 4.36 -7.22 -23.92
C VAL A 82 4.47 -7.73 -25.35
N ASN A 83 5.23 -8.81 -25.57
CA ASN A 83 5.41 -9.40 -26.90
C ASN A 83 4.19 -10.22 -27.37
N GLN A 84 3.47 -10.89 -26.48
CA GLN A 84 2.24 -11.62 -26.83
C GLN A 84 1.09 -10.66 -27.15
N MET A 85 1.13 -9.42 -26.67
CA MET A 85 0.15 -8.38 -26.95
C MET A 85 0.36 -7.65 -28.29
N THR A 86 1.41 -7.94 -29.06
CA THR A 86 1.65 -7.26 -30.35
C THR A 86 2.08 -8.19 -31.50
N PRO A 87 1.15 -8.78 -32.26
CA PRO A 87 1.35 -9.07 -33.68
C PRO A 87 0.67 -7.98 -34.54
N ASP A 88 1.46 -7.34 -35.40
CA ASP A 88 1.11 -6.34 -36.43
C ASP A 88 0.68 -4.93 -35.96
N ARG A 89 1.54 -3.92 -36.22
CA ARG A 89 1.39 -3.03 -37.40
C ARG A 89 2.34 -1.83 -37.39
N ASP A 90 3.04 -1.69 -38.52
CA ASP A 90 3.40 -0.41 -39.13
C ASP A 90 2.13 0.45 -39.42
N GLU A 91 2.32 1.77 -39.48
CA GLU A 91 1.40 2.85 -39.91
C GLU A 91 0.72 3.72 -38.82
N ILE A 92 1.43 4.81 -38.49
CA ILE A 92 1.00 6.21 -38.26
C ILE A 92 -0.49 6.49 -37.97
N THR A 93 -0.81 7.01 -36.77
CA THR A 93 -1.42 8.36 -36.52
C THR A 93 -1.62 8.60 -35.01
N ASN A 94 -1.63 9.87 -34.62
CA ASN A 94 -1.79 10.35 -33.23
C ASN A 94 -3.25 10.28 -32.73
N ASP A 95 -3.35 10.18 -31.41
CA ASP A 95 -4.44 10.59 -30.50
C ASP A 95 -5.64 9.64 -30.21
N GLU A 96 -5.87 9.52 -28.89
CA GLU A 96 -7.11 9.35 -28.12
C GLU A 96 -7.78 7.96 -27.91
N ASP A 97 -7.71 7.54 -26.62
CA ASP A 97 -8.80 7.19 -25.69
C ASP A 97 -9.70 5.92 -25.86
N GLU A 98 -10.16 5.47 -24.68
CA GLU A 98 -11.35 4.62 -24.36
C GLU A 98 -11.20 3.08 -24.13
N HIS A 99 -11.05 2.73 -22.84
CA HIS A 99 -11.90 1.86 -21.98
C HIS A 99 -13.05 1.04 -22.64
N PRO A 100 -13.46 -0.15 -22.11
CA PRO A 100 -14.33 -0.16 -20.91
C PRO A 100 -14.42 -1.43 -20.00
N SER A 101 -15.06 -1.18 -18.84
CA SER A 101 -16.01 -2.00 -18.05
C SER A 101 -15.55 -3.34 -17.46
N ASP A 102 -15.57 -3.58 -16.14
CA ASP A 102 -16.64 -3.60 -15.11
C ASP A 102 -17.17 -5.03 -14.82
N ASP A 103 -17.70 -5.17 -13.61
CA ASP A 103 -18.39 -6.30 -12.95
C ASP A 103 -17.48 -7.30 -12.20
N ASP A 104 -17.28 -7.16 -10.89
CA ASP A 104 -18.22 -7.37 -9.76
C ASP A 104 -18.54 -8.86 -9.54
N GLU A 105 -18.00 -9.45 -8.47
CA GLU A 105 -18.86 -10.00 -7.43
C GLU A 105 -18.07 -10.39 -6.16
N ASN A 106 -18.72 -10.04 -5.07
CA ASN A 106 -18.34 -10.12 -3.68
C ASN A 106 -18.69 -11.51 -3.13
N GLN A 107 -17.82 -12.17 -2.36
CA GLN A 107 -18.27 -13.17 -1.39
C GLN A 107 -17.38 -13.24 -0.15
N THR A 108 -17.94 -12.61 0.88
CA THR A 108 -17.72 -12.80 2.31
C THR A 108 -17.68 -14.27 2.73
N GLY A 109 -16.74 -14.63 3.60
CA GLY A 109 -16.62 -15.98 4.15
C GLY A 109 -15.74 -16.07 5.39
N SER A 110 -15.90 -15.17 6.36
CA SER A 110 -15.43 -15.40 7.73
C SER A 110 -16.36 -16.42 8.39
N GLN A 111 -15.90 -17.66 8.58
CA GLN A 111 -16.53 -18.60 9.50
C GLN A 111 -15.93 -18.44 10.91
N PRO A 112 -16.77 -18.20 11.93
CA PRO A 112 -16.44 -18.44 13.32
C PRO A 112 -16.77 -19.90 13.67
N THR A 113 -15.80 -20.66 14.19
CA THR A 113 -16.07 -21.99 14.73
C THR A 113 -16.79 -21.88 16.07
N ALA A 114 -17.99 -22.45 16.10
CA ALA A 114 -18.89 -22.57 17.24
C ALA A 114 -18.31 -23.46 18.35
N GLY A 115 -18.25 -22.91 19.57
CA GLY A 115 -18.27 -23.65 20.83
C GLY A 115 -19.57 -23.32 21.57
N GLN A 116 -20.31 -24.36 21.94
CA GLN A 116 -21.68 -24.34 22.47
C GLN A 116 -21.88 -23.56 23.81
N PRO A 117 -23.14 -23.20 24.15
CA PRO A 117 -23.45 -22.30 25.25
C PRO A 117 -23.65 -23.04 26.58
N SER A 118 -22.92 -22.64 27.61
CA SER A 118 -23.23 -23.00 29.00
C SER A 118 -23.84 -21.80 29.74
N LYS A 119 -25.14 -21.91 29.97
CA LYS A 119 -26.01 -21.30 31.01
C LYS A 119 -25.50 -20.05 31.75
N GLN A 120 -26.27 -18.98 31.62
CA GLN A 120 -26.22 -17.75 32.41
C GLN A 120 -26.37 -18.02 33.92
N GLN A 121 -25.52 -17.37 34.72
CA GLN A 121 -25.83 -16.94 36.09
C GLN A 121 -25.47 -15.45 36.22
N PRO A 122 -26.29 -14.63 36.91
CA PRO A 122 -26.04 -13.21 37.10
C PRO A 122 -25.15 -12.96 38.33
N HIS A 123 -24.42 -11.84 38.28
CA HIS A 123 -23.64 -11.19 39.35
C HIS A 123 -22.20 -11.65 39.58
N SER A 124 -21.26 -10.86 39.07
CA SER A 124 -20.30 -10.13 39.92
C SER A 124 -19.66 -9.03 39.10
N THR A 125 -19.68 -7.80 39.61
CA THR A 125 -18.83 -6.71 39.12
C THR A 125 -17.37 -7.19 39.10
N PRO A 126 -16.60 -7.01 38.01
CA PRO A 126 -15.24 -7.50 37.97
C PRO A 126 -14.40 -6.80 39.06
N THR A 127 -14.02 -7.56 40.07
CA THR A 127 -13.17 -7.17 41.20
C THR A 127 -11.69 -7.08 40.83
N HIS A 128 -11.31 -7.57 39.66
CA HIS A 128 -9.92 -7.59 39.21
C HIS A 128 -9.53 -6.24 38.59
N ARG A 129 -8.97 -5.35 39.41
CA ARG A 129 -8.24 -4.16 38.94
C ARG A 129 -6.76 -4.54 38.81
N GLY A 130 -6.32 -4.73 37.58
CA GLY A 130 -4.93 -5.01 37.24
C GLY A 130 -4.54 -4.31 35.93
N LYS A 131 -3.24 -4.07 35.73
CA LYS A 131 -2.71 -3.51 34.48
C LYS A 131 -2.53 -4.65 33.48
N LEU A 132 -3.44 -4.76 32.52
CA LEU A 132 -3.30 -5.71 31.41
C LEU A 132 -2.15 -5.23 30.51
N ILE A 133 -1.07 -6.01 30.45
CA ILE A 133 0.01 -5.80 29.49
C ILE A 133 -0.36 -6.62 28.25
N LEU A 134 -0.88 -5.94 27.23
CA LEU A 134 -1.10 -6.52 25.91
C LEU A 134 0.13 -6.24 25.06
N ASP A 135 0.81 -7.30 24.62
CA ASP A 135 1.85 -7.17 23.61
C ASP A 135 1.20 -6.95 22.25
N ALA A 136 1.32 -5.74 21.70
CA ALA A 136 0.88 -5.45 20.34
C ALA A 136 1.93 -5.99 19.34
N THR A 137 1.55 -6.99 18.55
CA THR A 137 2.34 -7.40 17.38
C THR A 137 2.31 -6.28 16.36
N CYS A 138 3.47 -5.66 16.10
CA CYS A 138 3.61 -4.60 15.11
C CYS A 138 4.17 -5.19 13.81
N VAL A 139 3.55 -4.89 12.68
CA VAL A 139 4.05 -5.22 11.34
C VAL A 139 4.58 -3.94 10.71
N PRO A 140 5.81 -3.92 10.17
CA PRO A 140 6.32 -2.74 9.48
C PRO A 140 5.47 -2.45 8.24
N ALA A 141 5.01 -1.22 8.11
CA ALA A 141 4.36 -0.74 6.90
C ALA A 141 5.41 -0.20 5.93
N ASP A 142 5.35 -0.65 4.68
CA ASP A 142 6.22 -0.12 3.63
C ASP A 142 5.67 1.24 3.15
N ILE A 143 5.98 2.28 3.91
CA ILE A 143 5.69 3.67 3.58
C ILE A 143 6.97 4.50 3.53
N ALA A 144 7.03 5.41 2.56
CA ALA A 144 8.09 6.42 2.51
C ALA A 144 8.08 7.26 3.80
N TYR A 145 9.28 7.59 4.30
CA TYR A 145 9.42 8.34 5.55
C TYR A 145 8.59 9.64 5.52
N PRO A 146 7.57 9.77 6.39
CA PRO A 146 6.57 10.83 6.27
C PRO A 146 7.10 12.14 6.83
N THR A 147 7.12 13.18 6.00
CA THR A 147 7.37 14.55 6.44
C THR A 147 6.13 15.40 6.20
N ASP A 148 5.84 16.35 7.10
CA ASP A 148 4.66 17.22 6.96
C ASP A 148 4.64 17.96 5.63
N LEU A 149 5.80 18.42 5.16
CA LEU A 149 5.92 19.11 3.89
C LEU A 149 5.59 18.19 2.69
N ASP A 150 6.07 16.94 2.72
CA ASP A 150 5.82 15.98 1.66
C ASP A 150 4.36 15.51 1.65
N LEU A 151 3.81 15.23 2.84
CA LEU A 151 2.41 14.87 3.03
C LEU A 151 1.49 15.95 2.46
N LEU A 152 1.73 17.22 2.80
CA LEU A 152 0.97 18.34 2.26
C LEU A 152 1.15 18.51 0.75
N ASN A 153 2.35 18.28 0.20
CA ASN A 153 2.55 18.34 -1.24
C ASN A 153 1.76 17.23 -1.97
N LYS A 154 1.77 15.99 -1.46
CA LYS A 154 0.96 14.88 -1.98
C LYS A 154 -0.52 15.20 -1.91
N SER A 155 -1.00 15.78 -0.80
CA SER A 155 -2.38 16.26 -0.68
C SER A 155 -2.72 17.28 -1.76
N ARG A 156 -1.86 18.29 -1.96
CA ARG A 156 -2.05 19.30 -3.01
C ARG A 156 -2.18 18.66 -4.40
N GLU A 157 -1.28 17.75 -4.75
CA GLU A 157 -1.25 17.09 -6.07
C GLU A 157 -2.50 16.23 -6.30
N LYS A 158 -2.95 15.48 -5.28
CA LYS A 158 -4.19 14.71 -5.34
C LYS A 158 -5.42 15.62 -5.52
N LEU A 159 -5.52 16.71 -4.76
CA LEU A 159 -6.61 17.68 -4.92
C LEU A 159 -6.59 18.35 -6.29
N GLU A 160 -5.40 18.67 -6.82
CA GLU A 160 -5.25 19.23 -8.16
C GLU A 160 -5.80 18.28 -9.23
N HIS A 161 -5.56 16.98 -9.10
CA HIS A 161 -6.08 15.97 -10.00
C HIS A 161 -7.60 15.78 -9.83
N MET A 162 -8.13 15.80 -8.61
CA MET A 162 -9.59 15.76 -8.37
C MET A 162 -10.30 16.95 -9.03
N ILE A 163 -9.72 18.16 -8.97
CA ILE A 163 -10.23 19.34 -9.68
C ILE A 163 -10.23 19.10 -11.21
N ASP A 164 -9.24 18.37 -11.75
CA ASP A 164 -9.19 18.05 -13.19
C ASP A 164 -10.35 17.15 -13.61
N VAL A 165 -10.59 16.09 -12.83
CA VAL A 165 -11.67 15.13 -13.07
C VAL A 165 -13.03 15.82 -12.97
N MET A 166 -13.27 16.57 -11.89
CA MET A 166 -14.55 17.27 -11.68
C MET A 166 -14.81 18.39 -12.70
N HIS A 167 -13.75 19.01 -13.25
CA HIS A 167 -13.88 20.06 -14.26
C HIS A 167 -14.00 19.50 -15.69
N GLN A 168 -13.64 18.24 -15.94
CA GLN A 168 -13.73 17.61 -17.27
C GLN A 168 -15.10 17.79 -17.97
N PRO A 169 -16.26 17.56 -17.32
CA PRO A 169 -17.57 17.77 -17.95
C PRO A 169 -17.93 19.25 -18.14
N LEU A 170 -17.24 20.18 -17.46
CA LEU A 170 -17.49 21.62 -17.53
C LEU A 170 -16.57 22.32 -18.55
N ARG A 171 -15.76 21.57 -19.30
CA ARG A 171 -14.90 22.12 -20.36
C ARG A 171 -15.77 22.80 -21.42
N GLY A 172 -15.47 24.08 -21.69
CA GLY A 172 -16.24 24.91 -22.63
C GLY A 172 -17.38 25.70 -22.00
N ILE A 173 -17.90 25.29 -20.84
CA ILE A 173 -18.97 26.00 -20.13
C ILE A 173 -18.38 27.02 -19.15
N GLN A 174 -17.44 26.59 -18.31
CA GLN A 174 -16.82 27.44 -17.29
C GLN A 174 -15.29 27.36 -17.33
N PRO A 175 -14.59 28.48 -17.06
CA PRO A 175 -13.14 28.46 -16.95
C PRO A 175 -12.70 27.65 -15.75
N LYS A 176 -11.62 26.89 -15.93
CA LYS A 176 -11.06 26.05 -14.88
C LYS A 176 -10.53 26.88 -13.69
N PRO A 177 -10.81 26.48 -12.43
CA PRO A 177 -10.26 27.14 -11.26
C PRO A 177 -8.73 27.16 -11.22
N ARG A 178 -8.15 28.26 -10.74
CA ARG A 178 -6.71 28.49 -10.75
C ARG A 178 -6.00 27.85 -9.54
N THR A 179 -5.25 26.77 -9.79
CA THR A 179 -4.58 25.97 -8.74
C THR A 179 -3.09 26.28 -8.53
N TYR A 180 -2.46 27.14 -9.34
CA TYR A 180 -1.04 27.56 -9.22
C TYR A 180 0.00 26.41 -9.21
N ARG A 181 -0.32 25.26 -9.83
CA ARG A 181 0.48 24.02 -9.81
C ARG A 181 1.99 24.21 -9.97
N LYS A 182 2.39 24.94 -11.03
CA LYS A 182 3.81 25.20 -11.34
C LYS A 182 4.51 25.96 -10.21
N LYS A 183 3.87 27.01 -9.67
CA LYS A 183 4.44 27.83 -8.58
C LYS A 183 4.52 27.03 -7.27
N ALA A 184 3.48 26.26 -6.95
CA ALA A 184 3.43 25.44 -5.75
C ALA A 184 4.49 24.32 -5.78
N ARG A 185 4.63 23.62 -6.92
CA ARG A 185 5.65 22.60 -7.13
C ARG A 185 7.06 23.18 -7.03
N GLN A 186 7.31 24.33 -7.66
CA GLN A 186 8.62 24.99 -7.57
C GLN A 186 8.97 25.38 -6.13
N ALA A 187 8.01 25.94 -5.38
CA ALA A 187 8.20 26.31 -3.97
C ALA A 187 8.50 25.09 -3.09
N TYR A 188 7.83 23.96 -3.34
CA TYR A 188 8.14 22.68 -2.68
C TYR A 188 9.56 22.22 -3.01
N LEU A 189 9.92 22.12 -4.30
CA LEU A 189 11.21 21.62 -4.74
C LEU A 189 12.39 22.44 -4.20
N GLN A 190 12.22 23.76 -4.08
CA GLN A 190 13.24 24.64 -3.48
C GLN A 190 13.57 24.26 -2.03
N VAL A 191 12.62 23.70 -1.29
CA VAL A 191 12.79 23.31 0.11
C VAL A 191 13.17 21.82 0.21
N ALA A 192 12.51 20.95 -0.55
CA ALA A 192 12.75 19.52 -0.56
C ALA A 192 14.17 19.14 -1.00
N LYS A 193 14.79 19.89 -1.92
CA LYS A 193 16.16 19.64 -2.41
C LYS A 193 17.26 20.03 -1.42
N GLN A 194 16.94 20.66 -0.30
CA GLN A 194 17.94 21.14 0.66
C GLN A 194 18.28 20.08 1.69
N ARG A 195 19.58 19.75 1.80
CA ARG A 195 20.07 18.77 2.79
C ARG A 195 19.74 19.15 4.25
N LYS A 196 19.76 20.46 4.57
CA LYS A 196 19.40 20.99 5.88
C LYS A 196 18.50 22.20 5.71
N VAL A 197 17.28 22.14 6.23
CA VAL A 197 16.29 23.20 6.14
C VAL A 197 16.15 23.91 7.48
N SER A 198 16.23 25.24 7.49
CA SER A 198 15.96 26.04 8.69
C SER A 198 14.49 25.93 9.11
N LYS A 199 14.22 25.85 10.42
CA LYS A 199 12.86 25.80 10.99
C LYS A 199 11.95 26.92 10.46
N LYS A 200 12.49 28.14 10.31
CA LYS A 200 11.75 29.30 9.77
C LYS A 200 11.34 29.07 8.32
N LYS A 201 12.25 28.53 7.50
CA LYS A 201 12.01 28.24 6.09
C LYS A 201 11.02 27.10 5.90
N LEU A 202 11.18 26.03 6.68
CA LEU A 202 10.25 24.90 6.69
C LEU A 202 8.84 25.35 7.06
N ARG A 203 8.70 26.16 8.12
CA ARG A 203 7.40 26.72 8.53
C ARG A 203 6.77 27.59 7.44
N LYS A 204 7.55 28.42 6.74
CA LYS A 204 7.06 29.20 5.60
C LYS A 204 6.57 28.30 4.46
N ALA A 205 7.27 27.20 4.19
CA ALA A 205 6.91 26.23 3.16
C ALA A 205 5.59 25.50 3.50
N ILE A 206 5.46 25.03 4.74
CA ILE A 206 4.24 24.42 5.27
C ILE A 206 3.06 25.40 5.15
N LYS A 207 3.24 26.66 5.57
CA LYS A 207 2.21 27.70 5.42
C LYS A 207 1.75 27.84 3.97
N ALA A 208 2.69 27.88 3.03
CA ALA A 208 2.38 28.02 1.62
C ALA A 208 1.58 26.80 1.10
N GLN A 209 1.98 25.58 1.47
CA GLN A 209 1.24 24.37 1.10
C GLN A 209 -0.17 24.34 1.69
N LEU A 210 -0.34 24.68 2.96
CA LEU A 210 -1.66 24.79 3.60
C LEU A 210 -2.56 25.78 2.85
N GLN A 211 -2.02 26.91 2.40
CA GLN A 211 -2.79 27.90 1.63
C GLN A 211 -3.22 27.38 0.25
N TYR A 212 -2.37 26.61 -0.43
CA TYR A 212 -2.74 25.97 -1.70
C TYR A 212 -3.82 24.91 -1.50
N ILE A 213 -3.65 24.05 -0.50
CA ILE A 213 -4.64 23.01 -0.16
C ILE A 213 -5.98 23.63 0.21
N HIS A 214 -5.99 24.65 1.07
CA HIS A 214 -7.21 25.35 1.44
C HIS A 214 -7.99 25.88 0.23
N ARG A 215 -7.27 26.50 -0.72
CA ARG A 215 -7.87 27.00 -1.95
C ARG A 215 -8.41 25.86 -2.82
N ASN A 216 -7.65 24.77 -2.98
CA ASN A 216 -8.07 23.63 -3.77
C ASN A 216 -9.30 22.94 -3.16
N LEU A 217 -9.35 22.80 -1.84
CA LEU A 217 -10.54 22.29 -1.13
C LEU A 217 -11.75 23.16 -1.39
N LYS A 218 -11.60 24.49 -1.35
CA LYS A 218 -12.68 25.42 -1.68
C LYS A 218 -13.16 25.26 -3.14
N HIS A 219 -12.25 25.08 -4.08
CA HIS A 219 -12.62 24.82 -5.47
C HIS A 219 -13.36 23.49 -5.67
N ILE A 220 -12.96 22.44 -4.95
CA ILE A 220 -13.69 21.17 -4.96
C ILE A 220 -15.08 21.34 -4.37
N GLU A 221 -15.23 22.11 -3.29
CA GLU A 221 -16.54 22.42 -2.70
C GLU A 221 -17.45 23.19 -3.67
N GLU A 222 -16.90 24.22 -4.33
CA GLU A 222 -17.60 24.99 -5.37
C GLU A 222 -18.02 24.10 -6.56
N LEU A 223 -17.13 23.21 -7.03
CA LEU A 223 -17.43 22.26 -8.10
C LEU A 223 -18.44 21.20 -7.66
N ALA A 224 -18.35 20.71 -6.42
CA ALA A 224 -19.27 19.72 -5.87
C ALA A 224 -20.71 20.24 -5.79
N GLN A 225 -20.90 21.54 -5.57
CA GLN A 225 -22.23 22.17 -5.62
C GLN A 225 -22.84 22.18 -7.02
N GLN A 226 -22.01 22.19 -8.08
CA GLN A 226 -22.45 22.27 -9.46
C GLN A 226 -22.67 20.89 -10.08
N SER A 227 -21.67 20.02 -9.98
CA SER A 227 -21.65 18.72 -10.65
C SER A 227 -21.77 17.53 -9.71
N GLY A 228 -21.77 17.74 -8.40
CA GLY A 228 -21.82 16.66 -7.41
C GLY A 228 -20.49 15.92 -7.25
N LEU A 229 -20.34 15.20 -6.14
CA LEU A 229 -19.13 14.42 -5.83
C LEU A 229 -19.07 13.05 -6.53
N HIS A 230 -20.13 12.65 -7.24
CA HIS A 230 -20.22 11.36 -7.91
C HIS A 230 -19.24 11.18 -9.07
N LEU A 231 -18.70 12.28 -9.61
CA LEU A 231 -17.66 12.26 -10.63
C LEU A 231 -16.30 11.76 -10.11
N LEU A 232 -16.11 11.76 -8.79
CA LEU A 232 -14.89 11.24 -8.17
C LEU A 232 -15.03 9.72 -8.01
N SER A 233 -13.97 8.99 -8.34
CA SER A 233 -13.89 7.56 -8.00
C SER A 233 -14.00 7.36 -6.48
N THR A 234 -14.47 6.17 -6.05
CA THR A 234 -14.54 5.82 -4.63
C THR A 234 -13.20 6.00 -3.90
N ARG A 235 -12.09 5.71 -4.60
CA ARG A 235 -10.74 5.94 -4.08
C ARG A 235 -10.46 7.43 -3.88
N GLN A 236 -10.72 8.27 -4.88
CA GLN A 236 -10.52 9.72 -4.77
C GLN A 236 -11.40 10.33 -3.67
N TYR A 237 -12.63 9.88 -3.53
CA TYR A 237 -13.52 10.33 -2.46
C TYR A 237 -12.96 9.99 -1.07
N ARG A 238 -12.49 8.75 -0.86
CA ARG A 238 -11.80 8.36 0.39
C ARG A 238 -10.55 9.21 0.64
N GLU A 239 -9.73 9.42 -0.38
CA GLU A 239 -8.54 10.27 -0.29
C GLU A 239 -8.90 11.72 0.04
N LEU A 240 -10.00 12.26 -0.48
CA LEU A 240 -10.48 13.61 -0.18
C LEU A 240 -10.82 13.76 1.31
N LEU A 241 -11.53 12.79 1.90
CA LEU A 241 -11.85 12.78 3.33
C LEU A 241 -10.57 12.74 4.19
N VAL A 242 -9.61 11.89 3.82
CA VAL A 242 -8.31 11.82 4.50
C VAL A 242 -7.56 13.14 4.37
N ILE A 243 -7.56 13.78 3.19
CA ILE A 243 -6.89 15.06 2.96
C ILE A 243 -7.53 16.19 3.77
N GLN A 244 -8.86 16.19 3.94
CA GLN A 244 -9.54 17.15 4.82
C GLN A 244 -9.06 17.01 6.27
N GLU A 245 -8.95 15.78 6.78
CA GLU A 245 -8.40 15.53 8.12
C GLU A 245 -6.92 15.91 8.22
N VAL A 246 -6.10 15.57 7.22
CA VAL A 246 -4.69 16.00 7.16
C VAL A 246 -4.59 17.52 7.20
N TYR A 247 -5.41 18.23 6.42
CA TYR A 247 -5.43 19.69 6.41
C TYR A 247 -5.82 20.25 7.78
N ARG A 248 -6.87 19.72 8.42
CA ARG A 248 -7.29 20.11 9.77
C ARG A 248 -6.16 19.92 10.78
N GLN A 249 -5.57 18.72 10.83
CA GLN A 249 -4.48 18.37 11.74
C GLN A 249 -3.26 19.28 11.55
N GLN A 250 -2.81 19.45 10.31
CA GLN A 250 -1.63 20.26 9.98
C GLN A 250 -1.86 21.75 10.22
N LYS A 251 -3.06 22.26 9.96
CA LYS A 251 -3.43 23.64 10.28
C LYS A 251 -3.42 23.89 11.79
N GLU A 252 -3.99 22.97 12.57
CA GLU A 252 -3.99 23.07 14.03
C GLU A 252 -2.56 23.05 14.60
N MET A 253 -1.72 22.12 14.14
CA MET A 253 -0.31 22.03 14.51
C MET A 253 0.45 23.31 14.13
N TYR A 254 0.18 23.85 12.94
CA TYR A 254 0.76 25.10 12.49
C TYR A 254 0.38 26.27 13.40
N ASP A 255 -0.92 26.45 13.68
CA ASP A 255 -1.46 27.55 14.46
C ASP A 255 -0.98 27.49 15.93
N LYS A 256 -1.08 26.32 16.56
CA LYS A 256 -0.63 26.09 17.95
C LYS A 256 0.89 26.00 18.12
N ARG A 257 1.66 25.98 17.03
CA ARG A 257 3.11 25.73 17.02
C ARG A 257 3.49 24.41 17.73
N SER A 258 2.63 23.40 17.58
CA SER A 258 2.83 22.06 18.13
C SER A 258 3.26 21.09 17.03
N ASN A 259 4.03 20.07 17.41
CA ASN A 259 4.36 18.94 16.54
C ASN A 259 3.59 17.66 16.93
N ARG A 260 2.62 17.77 17.84
CA ARG A 260 1.85 16.64 18.37
C ARG A 260 0.37 16.87 18.13
N ILE A 261 -0.28 15.80 17.69
CA ILE A 261 -1.72 15.68 17.55
C ILE A 261 -2.09 14.20 17.75
N GLU A 262 -3.28 13.97 18.30
CA GLU A 262 -3.84 12.63 18.42
C GLU A 262 -4.22 12.10 17.03
N ASP A 263 -4.07 10.79 16.85
CA ASP A 263 -4.36 10.10 15.57
C ASP A 263 -3.75 10.76 14.35
N ARG A 264 -2.49 11.20 14.48
CA ARG A 264 -1.76 11.88 13.41
C ARG A 264 -1.70 11.00 12.16
N ILE A 265 -2.22 11.53 11.06
CA ILE A 265 -2.14 10.90 9.75
C ILE A 265 -0.74 11.17 9.18
N VAL A 266 -0.07 10.10 8.77
CA VAL A 266 1.29 10.15 8.21
C VAL A 266 1.34 9.81 6.72
N SER A 267 0.34 9.06 6.23
CA SER A 267 0.19 8.69 4.82
C SER A 267 -1.27 8.87 4.39
N ILE A 268 -1.48 9.37 3.17
CA ILE A 268 -2.83 9.53 2.61
C ILE A 268 -3.40 8.18 2.17
N GLU A 269 -2.54 7.30 1.66
CA GLU A 269 -2.93 5.98 1.14
C GLU A 269 -3.13 4.97 2.27
N GLN A 270 -2.39 5.15 3.37
CA GLN A 270 -2.49 4.29 4.55
C GLN A 270 -2.71 5.15 5.81
N PRO A 271 -3.92 5.74 5.99
CA PRO A 271 -4.20 6.68 7.08
C PRO A 271 -4.24 6.02 8.46
N HIS A 272 -4.30 4.70 8.54
CA HIS A 272 -4.31 3.92 9.78
C HIS A 272 -2.90 3.63 10.32
N VAL A 273 -1.85 3.82 9.51
CA VAL A 273 -0.46 3.62 9.93
C VAL A 273 -0.09 4.64 11.01
N ARG A 274 0.69 4.21 12.01
CA ARG A 274 1.08 5.03 13.15
C ARG A 274 2.59 4.97 13.38
N PRO A 275 3.26 6.11 13.64
CA PRO A 275 4.66 6.12 14.02
C PRO A 275 4.86 5.47 15.40
N ILE A 276 5.81 4.54 15.49
CA ILE A 276 6.24 3.91 16.74
C ILE A 276 7.67 4.35 17.03
N VAL A 277 7.89 5.06 18.14
CA VAL A 277 9.23 5.43 18.57
C VAL A 277 9.96 4.18 19.07
N ARG A 278 10.97 3.72 18.33
CA ARG A 278 11.86 2.64 18.75
C ARG A 278 13.17 3.27 19.24
N GLY A 279 13.64 2.90 20.42
CA GLY A 279 14.91 3.39 20.99
C GLY A 279 16.18 2.92 20.25
N LYS A 280 16.06 2.51 18.97
CA LYS A 280 17.17 2.01 18.17
C LYS A 280 17.98 3.19 17.60
N ALA A 281 19.31 3.13 17.73
CA ALA A 281 20.21 4.23 17.39
C ALA A 281 20.16 4.71 15.91
N LYS A 282 19.78 3.83 14.96
CA LYS A 282 19.75 4.16 13.52
C LYS A 282 18.38 4.60 12.99
N ALA A 283 17.28 4.16 13.62
CA ALA A 283 15.91 4.43 13.20
C ALA A 283 15.07 4.71 14.46
N PRO A 284 14.93 5.98 14.87
CA PRO A 284 14.23 6.31 16.10
C PRO A 284 12.72 6.08 16.00
N VAL A 285 12.17 5.96 14.78
CA VAL A 285 10.75 5.73 14.51
C VAL A 285 10.61 4.71 13.39
N GLU A 286 9.77 3.70 13.61
CA GLU A 286 9.30 2.73 12.61
C GLU A 286 7.80 3.00 12.33
N PHE A 287 7.32 2.61 11.15
CA PHE A 287 5.94 2.80 10.71
C PHE A 287 5.32 1.47 10.35
#